data_AF-A0A377YTF5-F1
#
_entry.id   AF-A0A377YTF5-F1
#
_cell.length_a   1.000
_cell.length_b   1.000
_cell.length_c   1.000
_cell.angle_alpha   90.00
_cell.angle_beta   90.00
_cell.angle_gamma   90.00
#
_symmetry.space_group_name_H-M   'P 1'
#
loop_
_entity.id
_entity.type
_entity.pdbx_description
1 polymer ?
#
loop_
_entity_poly.entity_id
_entity_poly.type
_entity_poly.pdbx_seq_one_letter_code
_entity_poly.pdbx_strand_id
1 'polypeptide(L)'
;MSDKFGDERDPYLYPALNVLRNRLGIRQAKNLQQAAFEMTALRAATLPLGPRVRGLPYLCAIHHQLYQDLFDWAGRLREVNLYLAIRRSATLPGSRRRGMP
;
A
#
# COMPACT_ATOMS: atom_id res chain seq x y z
N MET A 1 24.72 -16.62 -13.21
CA MET A 1 23.75 -15.54 -13.51
C MET A 1 23.55 -14.78 -12.22
N SER A 2 24.00 -13.53 -12.17
CA SER A 2 24.13 -12.78 -10.92
C SER A 2 22.76 -12.41 -10.36
N ASP A 3 22.45 -12.92 -9.16
CA ASP A 3 21.36 -12.46 -8.32
C ASP A 3 21.63 -11.00 -7.90
N LYS A 4 21.21 -10.07 -8.75
CA LYS A 4 21.08 -8.65 -8.43
C LYS A 4 19.64 -8.30 -8.09
N PHE A 5 18.97 -9.14 -7.31
CA PHE A 5 17.77 -8.71 -6.59
C PHE A 5 18.27 -8.13 -5.28
N GLY A 6 18.48 -6.81 -5.32
CA GLY A 6 19.00 -6.05 -4.20
C GLY A 6 18.24 -6.37 -2.93
N ASP A 7 19.00 -6.69 -1.89
CA ASP A 7 18.62 -6.68 -0.48
C ASP A 7 18.25 -5.24 0.00
N GLU A 8 17.90 -4.35 -0.94
CA GLU A 8 17.40 -3.00 -0.70
C GLU A 8 15.93 -3.10 -0.31
N ARG A 9 15.74 -3.39 0.98
CA ARG A 9 14.48 -3.24 1.68
C ARG A 9 13.76 -1.97 1.23
N ASP A 10 12.45 -2.08 0.98
CA ASP A 10 11.60 -0.96 0.58
C ASP A 10 11.85 0.28 1.45
N PRO A 11 12.32 1.42 0.86
CA PRO A 11 12.64 2.62 1.61
C PRO A 11 11.41 3.21 2.31
N TYR A 12 10.19 2.90 1.91
CA TYR A 12 9.00 3.40 2.57
C TYR A 12 8.71 2.70 3.90
N LEU A 13 9.36 1.58 4.21
CA LEU A 13 9.17 0.84 5.46
C LEU A 13 10.13 1.29 6.57
N TYR A 14 9.72 1.11 7.83
CA TYR A 14 10.65 1.18 8.94
C TYR A 14 11.70 0.06 8.84
N PRO A 15 12.96 0.29 9.29
CA PRO A 15 13.91 -0.79 9.47
C PRO A 15 13.35 -1.88 10.39
N ALA A 16 13.62 -3.14 10.05
CA ALA A 16 13.10 -4.35 10.70
C ALA A 16 11.57 -4.56 10.74
N LEU A 17 10.72 -3.58 10.37
CA LEU A 17 9.26 -3.71 10.37
C LEU A 17 8.64 -3.69 8.96
N ASN A 18 7.55 -4.45 8.79
CA ASN A 18 6.68 -4.37 7.61
C ASN A 18 5.57 -3.31 7.81
N VAL A 19 5.98 -2.11 8.21
CA VAL A 19 5.08 -0.97 8.47
C VAL A 19 5.66 0.26 7.80
N LEU A 20 4.81 1.00 7.07
CA LEU A 20 5.21 2.23 6.38
C LEU A 20 5.66 3.31 7.37
N ARG A 21 6.76 3.98 7.07
CA ARG A 21 7.22 5.17 7.78
C ARG A 21 6.14 6.24 7.67
N ASN A 22 5.74 6.79 8.80
CA ASN A 22 4.64 7.73 8.91
C ASN A 22 4.96 8.80 9.95
N ARG A 23 4.38 9.99 9.75
CA ARG A 23 4.60 11.19 10.58
C ARG A 23 4.12 11.03 12.02
N LEU A 24 3.22 10.07 12.27
CA LEU A 24 2.68 9.77 13.59
C LEU A 24 3.57 8.83 14.42
N GLY A 25 4.65 8.30 13.85
CA GLY A 25 5.55 7.37 14.54
C GLY A 25 4.92 6.00 14.83
N ILE A 26 3.78 5.65 14.22
CA ILE A 26 3.07 4.40 14.50
C ILE A 26 3.84 3.22 13.90
N ARG A 27 4.16 2.22 14.75
CA ARG A 27 4.95 1.04 14.36
C ARG A 27 4.15 -0.26 14.27
N GLN A 28 2.86 -0.23 14.58
CA GLN A 28 1.97 -1.39 14.45
C GLN A 28 1.05 -1.21 13.24
N ALA A 29 1.06 -2.19 12.32
CA ALA A 29 0.32 -2.11 11.05
C ALA A 29 -1.17 -1.82 11.23
N LYS A 30 -1.82 -2.50 12.17
CA LYS A 30 -3.26 -2.34 12.45
C LYS A 30 -3.59 -0.92 12.91
N ASN A 31 -2.78 -0.34 13.80
CA ASN A 31 -2.99 1.01 14.31
C ASN A 31 -2.75 2.05 13.20
N LEU A 32 -1.73 1.83 12.37
CA LEU A 32 -1.48 2.71 11.22
C LEU A 32 -2.64 2.66 10.22
N GLN A 33 -3.18 1.47 9.95
CA GLN A 33 -4.33 1.31 9.08
C GLN A 33 -5.56 2.06 9.61
N GLN A 34 -5.84 1.94 10.92
CA GLN A 34 -6.97 2.62 11.55
C GLN A 34 -6.81 4.15 11.48
N ALA A 35 -5.65 4.67 11.89
CA ALA A 35 -5.36 6.10 11.83
C ALA A 35 -5.43 6.62 10.38
N ALA A 36 -4.89 5.86 9.42
CA ALA A 36 -4.94 6.24 8.02
C ALA A 36 -6.38 6.33 7.50
N PHE A 37 -7.22 5.36 7.83
CA PHE A 37 -8.62 5.37 7.44
C PHE A 37 -9.37 6.60 7.97
N GLU A 38 -9.24 6.90 9.27
CA GLU A 38 -9.92 8.03 9.91
C GLU A 38 -9.47 9.37 9.34
N MET A 39 -8.17 9.58 9.23
CA MET A 39 -7.61 10.85 8.74
C MET A 39 -7.89 11.07 7.25
N THR A 40 -7.78 10.01 6.43
CA THR A 40 -8.08 10.13 4.99
C THR A 40 -9.55 10.39 4.74
N ALA A 41 -10.47 9.84 5.56
CA ALA A 41 -11.90 10.14 5.47
C ALA A 41 -12.18 11.63 5.72
N LEU A 42 -11.57 12.22 6.75
CA LEU A 42 -11.68 13.66 7.03
C LEU A 42 -11.13 14.51 5.88
N ARG A 43 -9.98 14.13 5.32
CA ARG A 43 -9.39 14.84 4.17
C ARG A 43 -10.23 14.70 2.91
N ALA A 44 -10.77 13.52 2.64
CA ALA A 44 -11.65 13.27 1.50
C ALA A 44 -12.90 14.15 1.52
N ALA A 45 -13.46 14.40 2.72
CA ALA A 45 -14.61 15.30 2.88
C ALA A 45 -14.30 16.77 2.50
N THR A 46 -13.03 17.17 2.48
CA THR A 46 -12.58 18.51 2.10
C THR A 46 -12.09 18.62 0.66
N LEU A 47 -12.11 17.51 -0.10
CA LEU A 47 -11.54 17.47 -1.44
C LEU A 47 -12.43 18.28 -2.41
N PRO A 48 -11.89 19.26 -3.14
CA PRO A 48 -12.68 20.03 -4.09
C PRO A 48 -13.12 19.17 -5.27
N LEU A 49 -14.23 19.58 -5.91
CA LEU A 49 -14.60 19.03 -7.20
C LEU A 49 -13.46 19.29 -8.20
N GLY A 50 -13.01 18.23 -8.85
CA GLY A 50 -11.81 18.26 -9.67
C GLY A 50 -11.89 19.20 -10.87
N PRO A 51 -10.73 19.59 -11.42
CA PRO A 51 -10.67 20.39 -12.62
C PRO A 51 -11.29 19.65 -13.81
N ARG A 52 -11.79 20.41 -14.79
CA ARG A 52 -12.36 19.88 -16.03
C ARG A 52 -11.35 19.02 -16.82
N VAL A 53 -10.06 19.39 -16.74
CA VAL A 53 -8.95 18.63 -17.33
C VAL A 53 -8.21 17.90 -16.22
N ARG A 54 -8.21 16.57 -16.28
CA ARG A 54 -7.55 15.69 -15.31
C ARG A 54 -6.25 15.15 -15.90
N GLY A 55 -5.27 14.86 -15.04
CA GLY A 55 -3.99 14.29 -15.41
C GLY A 55 -3.14 13.94 -14.20
N LEU A 56 -1.90 13.50 -14.43
CA LEU A 56 -0.98 13.12 -13.37
C LEU A 56 -0.80 14.20 -12.27
N PRO A 57 -0.65 15.50 -12.59
CA PRO A 57 -0.55 16.53 -11.54
C PRO A 57 -1.77 16.57 -10.61
N TYR A 58 -2.97 16.34 -11.16
CA TYR A 58 -4.20 16.30 -10.37
C TYR A 58 -4.26 15.04 -9.48
N LEU A 59 -3.79 13.88 -9.97
CA LEU A 59 -3.66 12.67 -9.14
C LEU A 59 -2.66 12.86 -7.99
N CYS A 60 -1.53 13.50 -8.26
CA CYS A 60 -0.56 13.88 -7.22
C CYS A 60 -1.19 14.83 -6.18
N ALA A 61 -1.98 15.80 -6.62
CA ALA A 61 -2.68 16.72 -5.71
C ALA A 61 -3.72 16.00 -4.83
N ILE A 62 -4.51 15.08 -5.39
CA ILE A 62 -5.44 14.25 -4.61
C ILE A 62 -4.67 13.40 -3.59
N HIS A 63 -3.61 12.73 -4.03
CA HIS A 63 -2.79 11.90 -3.14
C HIS A 63 -2.16 12.74 -2.01
N HIS A 64 -1.68 13.95 -2.32
CA HIS A 64 -1.20 14.87 -1.30
C HIS A 64 -2.30 15.19 -0.30
N GLN A 65 -3.48 15.64 -0.77
CA GLN A 65 -4.57 16.05 0.11
C GLN A 65 -4.99 14.94 1.09
N LEU A 66 -5.08 13.70 0.60
CA LEU A 66 -5.50 12.55 1.41
C LEU A 66 -4.47 12.15 2.46
N TYR A 67 -3.18 12.25 2.15
CA TYR A 67 -2.11 11.62 2.95
C TYR A 67 -1.07 12.58 3.53
N GLN A 68 -1.19 13.89 3.32
CA GLN A 68 -0.22 14.91 3.77
C GLN A 68 0.15 14.84 5.25
N ASP A 69 -0.79 14.44 6.11
CA ASP A 69 -0.58 14.35 7.55
C ASP A 69 0.05 13.01 7.99
N LEU A 70 0.05 12.01 7.10
CA LEU A 70 0.47 10.64 7.42
C LEU A 70 1.86 10.33 6.86
N PHE A 71 2.15 10.75 5.64
CA PHE A 71 3.33 10.31 4.89
C PHE A 71 4.11 11.50 4.31
N ASP A 72 5.43 11.53 4.51
CA ASP A 72 6.30 12.60 3.98
C ASP A 72 6.37 12.64 2.45
N TRP A 73 6.06 11.50 1.83
CA TRP A 73 6.02 11.32 0.38
C TRP A 73 4.63 11.55 -0.23
N ALA A 74 3.66 12.06 0.54
CA ALA A 74 2.33 12.35 0.03
C ALA A 74 2.40 13.26 -1.22
N GLY A 75 1.76 12.82 -2.31
CA GLY A 75 1.75 13.51 -3.60
C GLY A 75 2.96 13.23 -4.50
N ARG A 76 3.93 12.44 -4.03
CA ARG A 76 5.10 12.04 -4.82
C ARG A 76 4.86 10.71 -5.51
N LEU A 77 5.47 10.54 -6.67
CA LEU A 77 5.54 9.24 -7.34
C LEU A 77 6.47 8.31 -6.56
N ARG A 78 6.13 7.03 -6.54
CA ARG A 78 6.98 5.99 -5.95
C ARG A 78 8.27 5.83 -6.73
N GLU A 79 9.34 5.53 -6.01
CA GLU A 79 10.69 5.29 -6.58
C GLU A 79 11.01 3.81 -6.74
N VAL A 80 10.16 2.93 -6.21
CA VAL A 80 10.34 1.47 -6.27
C VAL A 80 9.22 0.77 -7.03
N ASN A 81 9.58 -0.34 -7.68
CA ASN A 81 8.63 -1.22 -8.35
C ASN A 81 7.80 -2.02 -7.33
N LEU A 82 6.56 -2.35 -7.69
CA LEU A 82 5.62 -3.07 -6.86
C LEU A 82 5.23 -4.31 -7.65
N TYR A 83 5.35 -5.47 -7.01
CA TYR A 83 4.93 -6.74 -7.58
C TYR A 83 3.75 -7.24 -6.75
N LEU A 84 2.57 -7.29 -7.35
CA LEU A 84 1.42 -7.90 -6.69
C LEU A 84 1.61 -9.42 -6.75
N ALA A 85 1.84 -10.04 -5.60
CA ALA A 85 1.82 -11.50 -5.50
C ALA A 85 0.39 -11.99 -5.74
N ILE A 86 0.10 -12.50 -6.94
CA ILE A 86 -1.18 -13.14 -7.24
C ILE A 86 -1.20 -14.47 -6.50
N ARG A 87 -1.85 -14.51 -5.33
CA ARG A 87 -2.03 -15.76 -4.58
C ARG A 87 -3.05 -16.62 -5.31
N ARG A 88 -2.59 -17.63 -6.06
CA ARG A 88 -3.46 -18.68 -6.60
C ARG A 88 -4.08 -19.43 -5.42
N SER A 89 -5.41 -19.46 -5.33
CA SER A 89 -6.14 -20.35 -4.43
C SER A 89 -5.82 -21.79 -4.81
N ALA A 90 -5.26 -22.56 -3.87
CA ALA A 90 -5.03 -23.98 -4.08
C ALA A 90 -6.37 -24.70 -4.23
N THR A 91 -6.59 -25.32 -5.39
CA THR A 91 -7.67 -26.27 -5.61
C THR A 91 -7.45 -27.47 -4.68
N LEU A 92 -8.44 -27.78 -3.84
CA LEU A 92 -8.41 -28.97 -2.97
C LEU A 92 -8.17 -30.23 -3.81
N PRO A 93 -7.25 -31.13 -3.45
CA PRO A 93 -7.10 -32.40 -4.15
C PRO A 93 -8.33 -33.28 -3.93
N GLY A 94 -8.90 -33.75 -5.04
CA GLY A 94 -10.11 -34.57 -5.08
C GLY A 94 -10.05 -35.79 -4.16
N SER A 95 -11.18 -36.05 -3.51
CA SER A 95 -11.43 -37.25 -2.72
C SER A 95 -11.20 -38.51 -3.55
N ARG A 96 -10.12 -39.25 -3.28
CA ARG A 96 -9.98 -40.64 -3.71
C ARG A 96 -11.08 -41.44 -3.01
N ARG A 97 -12.10 -41.87 -3.76
CA ARG A 97 -13.00 -42.93 -3.32
C ARG A 97 -12.14 -44.18 -3.10
N ARG A 98 -12.04 -44.60 -1.84
CA ARG A 98 -11.41 -45.85 -1.45
C ARG A 98 -12.40 -46.96 -1.81
N GLY A 99 -12.12 -47.71 -2.88
CA GLY A 99 -12.75 -49.01 -3.10
C GLY A 99 -12.31 -49.93 -1.95
N MET A 100 -13.29 -50.50 -1.25
CA MET A 100 -13.09 -51.59 -0.30
C MET A 100 -13.51 -52.91 -0.96
N PRO A 101 -12.97 -54.05 -0.48
CA PRO A 101 -12.80 -55.28 -1.25
C PRO A 101 -14.09 -55.98 -1.66
#